data_AF-A0A2T4JPQ4-F1
#
_entry.id   AF-A0A2T4JPQ4-F1
#
_cell.length_a   1.000
_cell.length_b   1.000
_cell.length_c   1.000
_cell.angle_alpha   90.00
_cell.angle_beta   90.00
_cell.angle_gamma   90.00
#
_symmetry.space_group_name_H-M   'P 1'
#
loop_
_entity.id
_entity.type
_entity.pdbx_description
1 polymer ?
#
loop_
_entity_poly.entity_id
_entity_poly.type
_entity_poly.pdbx_seq_one_letter_code
_entity_poly.pdbx_strand_id
1 'polypeptide(L)' 'LAGSCGGCGARLSRGDAESFVDDWLEQGAYRDRLLDPDLTHFGFVLRGDGAGRKVALALSGSARAE' A
#
# COMPACT_ATOMS: atom_id res chain seq x y z
N LEU A 1 3.17 -4.50 3.52
CA LEU A 1 3.67 -3.12 3.30
C LEU A 1 2.74 -2.18 4.04
N ALA A 2 3.27 -1.15 4.69
CA ALA A 2 2.47 -0.17 5.41
C ALA A 2 2.99 1.24 5.13
N GLY A 3 2.09 2.22 5.14
CA GLY A 3 2.42 3.63 4.96
C GLY A 3 1.41 4.52 5.66
N SER A 4 1.82 5.73 6.02
CA SER A 4 0.91 6.74 6.54
C SER A 4 1.31 8.13 6.06
N CYS A 5 0.31 8.95 5.74
CA CYS A 5 0.50 10.37 5.46
C CYS A 5 -0.34 11.21 6.43
N GLY A 6 0.24 12.30 6.93
CA GLY A 6 -0.49 13.39 7.58
C GLY A 6 -0.51 14.63 6.67
N GLY A 7 -1.65 15.31 6.59
CA GLY A 7 -1.81 16.50 5.76
C GLY A 7 -2.14 16.24 4.28
N CYS A 8 -2.35 14.99 3.87
CA CYS A 8 -2.68 14.61 2.48
C CYS A 8 -4.16 14.90 2.08
N GLY A 9 -4.83 15.82 2.78
CA GLY A 9 -6.23 16.17 2.56
C GLY A 9 -7.25 15.18 3.15
N ALA A 10 -8.46 15.68 3.44
CA ALA A 10 -9.49 14.96 4.18
C ALA A 10 -10.20 13.86 3.38
N ARG A 11 -10.37 14.04 2.07
CA ARG A 11 -11.12 13.11 1.21
C ARG A 11 -10.18 12.04 0.64
N LEU A 12 -10.61 10.79 0.70
CA LEU A 12 -9.95 9.68 0.00
C LEU A 12 -10.15 9.80 -1.51
N SER A 13 -9.09 9.50 -2.25
CA SER A 13 -9.07 9.52 -3.70
C SER A 13 -8.28 8.33 -4.25
N ARG A 14 -8.41 8.10 -5.56
CA ARG A 14 -7.55 7.13 -6.28
C ARG A 14 -6.07 7.53 -6.22
N GLY A 15 -5.78 8.84 -6.32
CA GLY A 15 -4.42 9.37 -6.27
C GLY A 15 -3.71 9.03 -4.97
N ASP A 16 -4.42 8.94 -3.85
CA ASP A 16 -3.83 8.51 -2.57
C ASP A 16 -3.30 7.08 -2.63
N ALA A 17 -4.04 6.17 -3.26
CA ALA A 17 -3.61 4.79 -3.43
C ALA A 17 -2.40 4.70 -4.35
N GLU A 18 -2.38 5.48 -5.43
CA GLU A 18 -1.24 5.58 -6.36
C GLU A 18 0.00 6.08 -5.63
N SER A 19 -0.09 7.19 -4.88
CA SER A 19 1.04 7.72 -4.11
C SER A 19 1.61 6.73 -3.11
N PHE A 20 0.78 5.98 -2.37
CA PHE A 20 1.30 4.95 -1.46
C PHE A 20 2.03 3.82 -2.19
N VAL A 21 1.57 3.43 -3.38
CA VAL A 21 2.24 2.40 -4.18
C VAL A 21 3.56 2.93 -4.74
N ASP A 22 3.59 4.16 -5.24
CA ASP A 22 4.81 4.82 -5.73
C ASP A 22 5.85 4.93 -4.61
N ASP A 23 5.45 5.43 -3.42
CA ASP A 23 6.33 5.50 -2.23
C ASP A 23 6.90 4.13 -1.84
N TRP A 24 6.13 3.06 -1.99
CA TRP A 24 6.59 1.69 -1.70
C TRP A 24 7.55 1.17 -2.78
N LEU A 25 7.36 1.56 -4.05
CA LEU A 25 8.23 1.20 -5.17
C LEU A 25 9.61 1.88 -5.09
N GLU A 26 9.70 3.02 -4.39
CA GLU A 26 10.95 3.73 -4.10
C GLU A 26 11.71 3.15 -2.89
N GLN A 27 11.03 2.40 -2.02
CA GLN A 27 11.63 1.78 -0.83
C GLN A 27 12.12 0.37 -1.15
N GLY A 28 13.44 0.15 -1.19
CA GLY A 28 14.06 -1.11 -1.65
C GLY A 28 13.39 -2.40 -1.12
N ALA A 29 13.25 -2.57 0.19
CA ALA A 29 12.64 -3.77 0.78
C ALA A 29 11.14 -3.94 0.43
N TYR A 30 10.43 -2.84 0.23
CA TYR A 30 9.01 -2.85 -0.15
C TYR A 30 8.85 -3.10 -1.65
N ARG A 31 9.68 -2.48 -2.47
CA ARG A 31 9.79 -2.73 -3.91
C ARG A 31 10.06 -4.20 -4.18
N ASP A 32 11.07 -4.79 -3.52
CA ASP A 32 11.45 -6.19 -3.73
C ASP A 32 10.27 -7.11 -3.43
N ARG A 33 9.53 -6.85 -2.33
CA ARG A 33 8.34 -7.62 -1.98
C ARG A 33 7.16 -7.37 -2.93
N LEU A 34 6.97 -6.16 -3.43
CA LEU A 34 5.85 -5.83 -4.33
C LEU A 34 6.05 -6.44 -5.72
N LEU A 35 7.31 -6.56 -6.15
CA LEU A 35 7.71 -7.09 -7.46
C LEU A 35 8.13 -8.57 -7.41
N ASP A 36 7.98 -9.23 -6.27
CA ASP A 36 8.30 -10.63 -6.09
C ASP A 36 7.35 -11.51 -6.93
N PRO A 37 7.86 -12.23 -7.95
CA PRO A 37 7.02 -13.04 -8.84
C PRO A 37 6.39 -14.25 -8.13
N ASP A 38 6.91 -14.66 -6.97
CA ASP A 38 6.36 -15.79 -6.21
C ASP A 38 5.13 -15.38 -5.39
N LEU A 39 4.91 -14.07 -5.17
CA LEU A 39 3.76 -13.54 -4.45
C LEU A 39 2.59 -13.28 -5.40
N THR A 40 1.74 -14.29 -5.54
CA THR A 40 0.62 -14.30 -6.50
C THR A 40 -0.67 -13.66 -6.00
N HIS A 41 -0.77 -13.33 -4.71
CA HIS A 41 -1.95 -12.75 -4.08
C HIS A 41 -1.61 -11.39 -3.48
N PHE A 42 -2.53 -10.44 -3.67
CA PHE A 42 -2.40 -9.07 -3.18
C PHE A 42 -3.71 -8.55 -2.60
N GLY A 43 -3.65 -7.95 -1.41
CA GLY A 43 -4.77 -7.27 -0.76
C GLY A 43 -4.34 -5.91 -0.25
N PHE A 44 -5.18 -4.90 -0.44
CA PHE A 44 -4.89 -3.51 -0.09
C PHE A 44 -6.07 -2.86 0.61
N VAL A 45 -5.78 -2.12 1.68
CA VAL A 45 -6.75 -1.26 2.35
C VAL A 45 -6.14 0.12 2.58
N LEU A 46 -6.94 1.14 2.28
CA LEU A 46 -6.65 2.53 2.58
C LEU A 46 -7.77 3.09 3.46
N ARG A 47 -7.38 3.74 4.55
CA ARG A 47 -8.29 4.42 5.46
C ARG A 47 -7.84 5.86 5.66
N GLY A 48 -8.78 6.79 5.61
CA GLY A 48 -8.61 8.17 6.02
C GLY A 48 -9.44 8.46 7.27
N ASP A 49 -8.97 9.35 8.12
CA ASP A 49 -9.69 9.80 9.32
C ASP A 49 -10.66 10.97 9.04
N GLY A 50 -10.67 11.51 7.81
CA GLY A 50 -11.46 12.69 7.44
C GLY A 50 -10.89 14.02 7.94
N ALA A 51 -9.78 14.01 8.67
CA ALA A 51 -9.10 15.19 9.20
C ALA A 51 -7.72 15.41 8.55
N GLY A 52 -7.38 14.60 7.53
CA GLY A 52 -6.15 14.74 6.75
C GLY A 52 -5.09 13.69 7.04
N ARG A 53 -5.36 12.71 7.90
CA ARG A 53 -4.48 11.54 8.07
C ARG A 53 -5.00 10.36 7.25
N LYS A 54 -4.09 9.66 6.60
CA LYS A 54 -4.35 8.44 5.83
C LYS A 54 -3.35 7.34 6.22
N VAL A 55 -3.83 6.10 6.25
CA VAL A 55 -3.02 4.90 6.50
C VAL A 55 -3.35 3.87 5.43
N ALA A 56 -2.32 3.33 4.80
CA ALA A 56 -2.41 2.25 3.83
C ALA A 56 -1.74 0.99 4.40
N LEU A 57 -2.39 -0.15 4.19
CA LEU A 57 -1.85 -1.47 4.50
C LEU A 57 -2.05 -2.37 3.28
N ALA A 58 -0.97 -2.99 2.84
CA ALA A 58 -0.98 -4.01 1.81
C ALA A 58 -0.40 -5.33 2.33
N LEU A 59 -1.04 -6.42 1.96
CA LEU A 59 -0.59 -7.77 2.22
C LEU A 59 -0.35 -8.47 0.88
N SER A 60 0.76 -9.19 0.81
CA SER A 60 1.09 -10.03 -0.33
C SER A 60 1.48 -11.43 0.15
N GLY A 61 1.08 -12.44 -0.61
CA GLY A 61 1.28 -13.84 -0.28
C GLY A 61 1.26 -14.72 -1.52
N SER A 62 1.62 -15.98 -1.35
CA SER A 62 1.48 -17.02 -2.37
C SER A 62 0.32 -17.95 -2.00
N ALA A 63 -0.28 -18.60 -3.00
CA ALA A 63 -1.13 -19.76 -2.73
C ALA A 63 -0.26 -20.84 -2.06
N ARG A 64 -0.81 -21.53 -1.06
CA ARG A 64 -0.12 -22.73 -0.56
C ARG A 64 -0.18 -23.80 -1.66
N ALA A 65 0.94 -24.48 -1.90
CA ALA A 65 0.91 -25.75 -2.60
C ALA A 65 0.13 -26.74 -1.72
N GLU A 66 -0.87 -27.39 -2.31
CA GLU A 66 -1.63 -28.47 -1.69
C GLU A 66 -0.88 -29.79 -1.76
#